data_AF-A0A7K2MS71-F1
#
_entry.id   AF-A0A7K2MS71-F1
#
_cell.length_a   1.000
_cell.length_b   1.000
_cell.length_c   1.000
_cell.angle_alpha   90.00
_cell.angle_beta   90.00
_cell.angle_gamma   90.00
#
_symmetry.space_group_name_H-M   'P 1'
#
loop_
_entity.id
_entity.type
_entity.pdbx_description
1 polymer ?
#
loop_
_entity_poly.entity_id
_entity_poly.type
_entity_poly.pdbx_seq_one_letter_code
_entity_poly.pdbx_strand_id
1 'polypeptide(L)'
;RRSSYAAAVEATADDEDTLAFADLTMDLATREVTRAGRPVELTRTEFTLLEMFMAHPRQVLTREQILKAVWGFDFEPSSNSLDVYVMYLRRKTEAGGEPRLVHTVRGVGYVLRQGGAE
;
A
#
# COMPACT_ATOMS: atom_id res chain seq x y z
N ARG A 1 -34.60 10.10 -8.35
CA ARG A 1 -34.48 8.72 -8.91
C ARG A 1 -33.15 8.66 -9.64
N ARG A 2 -32.25 7.73 -9.23
CA ARG A 2 -30.95 7.37 -9.83
C ARG A 2 -29.98 8.55 -10.01
N SER A 3 -28.99 8.74 -9.13
CA SER A 3 -27.81 7.86 -8.99
C SER A 3 -27.32 7.39 -10.36
N SER A 4 -26.65 8.30 -11.03
CA SER A 4 -25.73 8.02 -12.12
C SER A 4 -24.37 8.50 -11.61
N TYR A 5 -23.68 7.64 -10.87
CA TYR A 5 -22.23 7.77 -10.78
C TYR A 5 -21.76 7.70 -12.24
N ALA A 6 -21.27 8.85 -12.71
CA ALA A 6 -20.66 9.07 -14.00
C ALA A 6 -19.76 7.87 -14.30
N ALA A 7 -20.11 7.09 -15.31
CA ALA A 7 -19.66 7.33 -16.67
C ALA A 7 -18.13 7.36 -16.73
N ALA A 8 -17.59 6.20 -17.14
CA ALA A 8 -16.38 6.08 -17.93
C ALA A 8 -15.22 6.98 -17.51
N VAL A 9 -14.40 6.50 -16.58
CA VAL A 9 -13.03 6.98 -16.53
C VAL A 9 -12.32 6.33 -17.70
N GLU A 10 -12.04 7.18 -18.68
CA GLU A 10 -11.33 6.90 -19.92
C GLU A 10 -10.01 6.18 -19.60
N ALA A 11 -9.91 4.93 -20.05
CA ALA A 11 -8.69 4.16 -20.06
C ALA A 11 -7.76 4.70 -21.15
N THR A 12 -7.13 5.84 -20.91
CA THR A 12 -5.93 6.32 -21.60
C THR A 12 -5.13 7.23 -20.64
N ALA A 13 -4.63 6.67 -19.55
CA ALA A 13 -3.56 7.27 -18.78
C ALA A 13 -2.43 6.25 -18.74
N ASP A 14 -1.37 6.58 -19.47
CA ASP A 14 0.00 6.06 -19.38
C ASP A 14 0.22 4.89 -18.40
N ASP A 15 0.57 3.70 -18.93
CA ASP A 15 0.92 2.51 -18.14
C ASP A 15 2.07 2.75 -17.12
N GLU A 16 2.75 3.90 -17.15
CA GLU A 16 3.83 4.24 -16.20
C GLU A 16 3.34 4.66 -14.80
N ASP A 17 2.09 5.13 -14.65
CA ASP A 17 1.57 5.65 -13.37
C ASP A 17 0.75 4.63 -12.57
N THR A 18 0.58 3.38 -13.04
CA THR A 18 -0.17 2.34 -12.31
C THR A 18 0.76 1.24 -11.79
N LEU A 19 0.78 1.05 -10.47
CA LEU A 19 1.46 -0.06 -9.83
C LEU A 19 0.50 -1.22 -9.58
N ALA A 20 0.89 -2.44 -9.98
CA ALA A 20 0.12 -3.66 -9.75
C ALA A 20 0.96 -4.75 -9.07
N PHE A 21 0.41 -5.38 -8.03
CA PHE A 21 1.04 -6.50 -7.32
C PHE A 21 -0.01 -7.46 -6.75
N ALA A 22 0.00 -8.72 -7.22
CA ALA A 22 -1.04 -9.71 -6.92
C ALA A 22 -2.43 -9.14 -7.23
N ASP A 23 -3.36 -9.13 -6.25
CA ASP A 23 -4.70 -8.54 -6.44
C ASP A 23 -4.76 -7.06 -6.02
N LEU A 24 -3.62 -6.40 -5.80
CA LEU A 24 -3.56 -4.99 -5.40
C LEU A 24 -3.16 -4.13 -6.61
N THR A 25 -3.92 -3.09 -6.89
CA THR A 25 -3.66 -2.11 -7.94
C THR A 25 -3.71 -0.71 -7.35
N MET A 26 -2.77 0.14 -7.76
CA MET A 26 -2.58 1.48 -7.23
C MET A 26 -2.30 2.44 -8.39
N ASP A 27 -3.13 3.45 -8.52
CA ASP A 27 -2.96 4.54 -9.47
C ASP A 27 -2.25 5.70 -8.76
N LEU A 28 -1.07 6.06 -9.25
CA LEU A 28 -0.24 7.13 -8.67
C LEU A 28 -0.76 8.52 -9.04
N ALA A 29 -1.42 8.66 -10.19
CA ALA A 29 -1.95 9.93 -10.67
C ALA A 29 -3.25 10.32 -9.94
N THR A 30 -4.19 9.38 -9.80
CA THR A 30 -5.48 9.61 -9.11
C THR A 30 -5.40 9.33 -7.61
N ARG A 31 -4.32 8.66 -7.17
CA ARG A 31 -4.12 8.19 -5.79
C ARG A 31 -5.18 7.20 -5.35
N GLU A 32 -5.71 6.42 -6.28
CA GLU A 32 -6.70 5.39 -6.02
C GLU A 32 -6.01 4.04 -5.77
N VAL A 33 -6.52 3.30 -4.79
CA VAL A 33 -6.05 1.96 -4.47
C VAL A 33 -7.22 1.01 -4.50
N THR A 34 -7.05 -0.10 -5.22
CA THR A 34 -8.02 -1.17 -5.29
C THR A 34 -7.37 -2.49 -4.90
N ARG A 35 -8.11 -3.33 -4.18
CA ARG A 35 -7.71 -4.70 -3.84
C ARG A 35 -8.81 -5.65 -4.26
N ALA A 36 -8.51 -6.61 -5.13
CA ALA A 36 -9.45 -7.57 -5.69
C ALA A 36 -10.75 -6.89 -6.23
N GLY A 37 -10.60 -5.70 -6.83
CA GLY A 37 -11.72 -4.89 -7.33
C GLY A 37 -12.49 -4.08 -6.26
N ARG A 38 -12.10 -4.16 -4.98
CA ARG A 38 -12.64 -3.35 -3.88
C ARG A 38 -11.80 -2.08 -3.69
N PRO A 39 -12.40 -0.89 -3.65
CA PRO A 39 -11.66 0.33 -3.32
C PRO A 39 -11.17 0.28 -1.86
N VAL A 40 -9.93 0.69 -1.65
CA VAL A 40 -9.28 0.75 -0.34
C VAL A 40 -8.94 2.20 -0.03
N GLU A 41 -9.66 2.79 0.92
CA GLU A 41 -9.41 4.18 1.33
C GLU A 41 -8.18 4.28 2.25
N LEU A 42 -7.11 4.86 1.73
CA LEU A 42 -5.87 5.11 2.46
C LEU A 42 -5.71 6.59 2.76
N THR A 43 -5.17 6.88 3.94
CA THR A 43 -4.65 8.21 4.26
C THR A 43 -3.39 8.49 3.45
N ARG A 44 -2.96 9.76 3.38
CA ARG A 44 -1.73 10.15 2.68
C ARG A 44 -0.51 9.31 3.10
N THR A 45 -0.36 9.06 4.39
CA THR A 45 0.77 8.30 4.95
C THR A 45 0.69 6.82 4.60
N GLU A 46 -0.50 6.22 4.70
CA GLU A 46 -0.70 4.81 4.31
C GLU A 46 -0.51 4.60 2.81
N PHE A 47 -0.93 5.57 1.99
CA PHE A 47 -0.71 5.57 0.55
C PHE A 47 0.78 5.57 0.23
N THR A 48 1.56 6.54 0.73
CA THR A 48 3.01 6.59 0.47
C THR A 48 3.74 5.36 1.00
N LEU A 49 3.29 4.80 2.12
CA LEU A 49 3.82 3.54 2.64
C LEU A 49 3.56 2.37 1.69
N LEU A 50 2.33 2.24 1.17
CA LEU A 50 1.96 1.18 0.23
C LEU A 50 2.66 1.34 -1.13
N GLU A 51 2.73 2.56 -1.63
CA GLU A 51 3.46 2.93 -2.85
C GLU A 51 4.91 2.45 -2.77
N MET A 52 5.61 2.75 -1.68
CA MET A 52 6.99 2.29 -1.48
C MET A 52 7.10 0.77 -1.50
N PHE A 53 6.15 0.07 -0.87
CA PHE A 53 6.11 -1.39 -0.90
C PHE A 53 5.86 -1.95 -2.30
N MET A 54 4.97 -1.33 -3.09
CA MET A 54 4.64 -1.75 -4.45
C MET A 54 5.73 -1.40 -5.46
N ALA A 55 6.45 -0.30 -5.26
CA ALA A 55 7.63 0.08 -6.04
C ALA A 55 8.82 -0.87 -5.79
N HIS A 56 8.86 -1.51 -4.62
CA HIS A 56 9.92 -2.45 -4.22
C HIS A 56 9.36 -3.85 -3.86
N PRO A 57 8.69 -4.54 -4.79
CA PRO A 57 8.04 -5.80 -4.50
C PRO A 57 9.09 -6.89 -4.21
N ARG A 58 8.82 -7.72 -3.21
CA ARG A 58 9.71 -8.80 -2.70
C ARG A 58 11.04 -8.32 -2.13
N GLN A 59 11.27 -7.00 -2.03
CA GLN A 59 12.44 -6.43 -1.40
C GLN A 59 12.17 -6.15 0.08
N VAL A 60 13.13 -6.50 0.94
CA VAL A 60 13.04 -6.13 2.36
C VAL A 60 13.44 -4.67 2.50
N LEU A 61 12.48 -3.84 2.92
CA LEU A 61 12.68 -2.44 3.25
C LEU A 61 12.93 -2.32 4.75
N THR A 62 14.04 -1.68 5.12
CA THR A 62 14.38 -1.49 6.53
C THR A 62 13.46 -0.47 7.19
N ARG A 63 13.31 -0.56 8.52
CA ARG A 63 12.51 0.41 9.28
C ARG A 63 12.97 1.85 9.01
N GLU A 64 14.28 2.09 8.99
CA GLU A 64 14.87 3.41 8.74
C GLU A 64 14.57 3.93 7.33
N GLN A 65 14.67 3.07 6.30
CA GLN A 65 14.34 3.43 4.93
C GLN A 65 12.88 3.87 4.82
N ILE A 66 11.97 3.09 5.43
CA ILE A 66 10.55 3.38 5.39
C ILE A 66 10.24 4.68 6.13
N LEU A 67 10.78 4.84 7.34
CA LEU A 67 10.56 6.03 8.16
C LEU A 67 11.03 7.30 7.43
N LYS A 68 12.23 7.25 6.85
CA LYS A 68 12.82 8.37 6.11
C LYS A 68 12.01 8.73 4.87
N ALA A 69 11.52 7.78 4.10
CA ALA A 69 10.77 8.08 2.89
C ALA A 69 9.34 8.56 3.15
N VAL A 70 8.68 8.07 4.22
CA VAL A 70 7.29 8.46 4.53
C VAL A 70 7.21 9.73 5.39
N TRP A 71 8.14 9.93 6.33
CA TRP A 71 8.11 11.04 7.28
C TRP A 71 9.29 12.03 7.19
N GLY A 72 10.35 11.70 6.46
CA GLY A 72 11.55 12.53 6.36
C GLY A 72 12.52 12.36 7.53
N PHE A 73 13.57 13.18 7.56
CA PHE A 73 14.62 13.13 8.58
C PHE A 73 14.26 13.86 9.88
N ASP A 74 13.31 14.79 9.84
CA ASP A 74 12.89 15.60 10.99
C ASP A 74 11.81 14.94 11.85
N PHE A 75 11.39 13.72 11.47
CA PHE A 75 10.42 12.98 12.25
C PHE A 75 11.14 12.24 13.36
N GLU A 76 10.70 12.47 14.59
CA GLU A 76 11.13 11.72 15.77
C GLU A 76 10.04 10.69 16.08
N PRO A 77 9.97 9.57 15.32
CA PRO A 77 8.93 8.59 15.52
C PRO A 77 9.07 8.01 16.92
N SER A 78 7.93 7.81 17.59
CA SER A 78 7.89 6.81 18.64
C SER A 78 8.35 5.48 18.03
N SER A 79 9.11 4.67 18.78
CA SER A 79 9.73 3.42 18.28
C SER A 79 8.76 2.43 17.61
N ASN A 80 7.44 2.62 17.79
CA ASN A 80 6.35 1.82 17.27
C ASN A 80 5.46 2.51 16.21
N SER A 81 5.74 3.75 15.78
CA SER A 81 4.90 4.45 14.81
C SER A 81 4.72 3.65 13.51
N LEU A 82 5.81 3.14 12.95
CA LEU A 82 5.77 2.32 11.74
C LEU A 82 4.93 1.04 11.91
N ASP A 83 5.05 0.36 13.05
CA ASP A 83 4.25 -0.84 13.34
C ASP A 83 2.75 -0.54 13.34
N VAL A 84 2.35 0.62 13.88
CA VAL A 84 0.95 1.06 13.93
C VAL A 84 0.41 1.34 12.52
N TYR A 85 1.17 2.04 11.67
CA TYR A 85 0.74 2.29 10.29
C TYR A 85 0.72 1.02 9.43
N VAL A 86 1.67 0.10 9.63
CA VAL A 86 1.63 -1.23 8.98
C VAL A 86 0.40 -2.02 9.45
N MET A 87 0.04 -1.92 10.73
CA MET A 87 -1.18 -2.55 11.26
C MET A 87 -2.44 -1.97 10.60
N TYR A 88 -2.54 -0.65 10.46
CA TYR A 88 -3.67 -0.01 9.79
C TYR A 88 -3.75 -0.38 8.32
N LEU A 89 -2.61 -0.35 7.62
CA LEU A 89 -2.52 -0.76 6.23
C LEU A 89 -3.00 -2.20 6.05
N ARG A 90 -2.48 -3.15 6.86
CA ARG A 90 -2.93 -4.55 6.85
C ARG A 90 -4.42 -4.68 7.10
N ARG A 91 -4.96 -3.98 8.10
CA ARG A 91 -6.41 -4.03 8.39
C ARG A 91 -7.26 -3.62 7.19
N LYS A 92 -6.77 -2.72 6.34
CA LYS A 92 -7.47 -2.24 5.15
C LYS A 92 -7.24 -3.13 3.92
N THR A 93 -6.03 -3.66 3.74
CA THR A 93 -5.63 -4.49 2.59
C THR A 93 -5.89 -5.99 2.76
N GLU A 94 -6.11 -6.45 4.00
CA GLU A 94 -6.49 -7.83 4.36
C GLU A 94 -8.00 -7.91 4.68
N ALA A 95 -8.75 -6.82 4.50
CA ALA A 95 -10.18 -6.79 4.82
C ALA A 95 -10.96 -7.73 3.88
N GLY A 96 -11.90 -8.50 4.44
CA GLY A 96 -12.67 -9.48 3.65
C GLY A 96 -11.98 -10.83 3.47
N GLY A 97 -10.91 -11.12 4.24
CA GLY A 97 -10.21 -12.40 4.19
C GLY A 97 -9.14 -12.47 3.09
N GLU A 98 -8.74 -11.32 2.56
CA GLU A 98 -7.69 -11.20 1.55
C GLU A 98 -6.33 -11.63 2.12
N PRO A 99 -5.48 -12.30 1.33
CA PRO A 99 -4.20 -12.79 1.82
C PRO A 99 -3.28 -11.62 2.19
N ARG A 100 -2.53 -11.83 3.28
CA ARG A 100 -1.49 -10.90 3.73
C ARG A 100 -0.46 -10.70 2.63
N LEU A 101 -0.24 -9.43 2.28
CA LEU A 101 0.81 -9.02 1.34
C LEU A 101 2.00 -8.37 2.05
N VAL A 102 1.75 -7.61 3.13
CA VAL A 102 2.82 -6.93 3.88
C VAL A 102 3.29 -7.86 5.00
N HIS A 103 4.50 -8.39 4.91
CA HIS A 103 5.09 -9.29 5.90
C HIS A 103 6.16 -8.59 6.72
N THR A 104 6.29 -8.99 7.98
CA THR A 104 7.32 -8.46 8.89
C THR A 104 8.55 -9.38 8.85
N VAL A 105 9.71 -8.80 8.62
CA VAL A 105 11.03 -9.44 8.74
C VAL A 105 11.62 -9.01 10.08
N ARG A 106 11.59 -9.90 11.06
CA ARG A 106 12.04 -9.60 12.43
C ARG A 106 13.49 -9.08 12.43
N GLY A 107 13.71 -7.98 13.14
CA GLY A 107 15.03 -7.35 13.26
C GLY A 107 15.49 -6.54 12.04
N VAL A 108 14.73 -6.51 10.94
CA VAL A 108 15.13 -5.80 9.71
C VAL A 108 14.08 -4.78 9.28
N GLY A 109 12.83 -5.21 9.09
CA GLY A 109 11.78 -4.34 8.56
C GLY A 109 10.60 -5.09 7.97
N TYR A 110 10.17 -4.70 6.77
CA TYR A 110 8.97 -5.22 6.14
C TYR A 110 9.20 -5.52 4.66
N VAL A 111 8.42 -6.45 4.12
CA VAL A 111 8.49 -6.85 2.72
C VAL A 111 7.09 -7.02 2.17
N LEU A 112 6.86 -6.53 0.96
CA LEU A 112 5.67 -6.86 0.19
C LEU A 112 5.91 -8.17 -0.55
N ARG A 113 5.19 -9.22 -0.19
CA ARG A 113 5.24 -10.51 -0.90
C ARG A 113 3.86 -11.15 -0.87
N GLN A 114 3.53 -11.90 -1.91
CA GLN A 114 2.39 -12.78 -1.85
C GLN A 114 2.70 -13.89 -0.83
N GLY A 115 1.88 -13.99 0.21
CA GLY A 115 1.91 -15.13 1.11
C GLY A 115 1.41 -16.36 0.34
N GLY A 116 2.32 -17.11 -0.28
CA GLY A 116 2.05 -18.52 -0.56
C GLY A 116 1.74 -19.18 0.77
N ALA A 117 0.54 -19.76 0.90
CA ALA A 117 0.28 -20.74 1.92
C ALA A 117 1.26 -21.89 1.68
N GLU A 118 2.21 -22.07 2.59
CA GLU A 118 2.74 -23.39 2.91
C GLU A 118 1.93 -23.93 4.10
#